data_AF-A0A1I1CUN9-F1
#
_entry.id   AF-A0A1I1CUN9-F1
#
_cell.length_a   1.000
_cell.length_b   1.000
_cell.length_c   1.000
_cell.angle_alpha   90.00
_cell.angle_beta   90.00
_cell.angle_gamma   90.00
#
_symmetry.space_group_name_H-M   'P 1'
#
loop_
_entity.id
_entity.type
_entity.pdbx_description
1 polymer ?
#
loop_
_entity_poly.entity_id
_entity_poly.type
_entity_poly.pdbx_seq_one_letter_code
_entity_poly.pdbx_strand_id
1 'polypeptide(L)'
;MQSMTRYIDKDLYGAEFRECDLTGARLIGVVMQDAVTDGLITNLVVNGVEVTEYVEAVLDRDHPVRVLIRSEDPADLREASRQLHAAWPPRSSERQVSSAAA
;
A
#
# COMPACT_ATOMS: atom_id res chain seq x y z
N MET A 1 -22.85 12.68 -10.30
CA MET A 1 -21.54 13.36 -10.26
C MET A 1 -21.09 13.32 -8.81
N GLN A 2 -20.04 12.58 -8.47
CA GLN A 2 -19.53 12.62 -7.09
C GLN A 2 -18.98 14.04 -6.84
N SER A 3 -19.51 14.69 -5.81
CA SER A 3 -19.03 16.00 -5.37
C SER A 3 -17.63 15.82 -4.77
N MET A 4 -16.65 16.58 -5.25
CA MET A 4 -15.32 16.61 -4.64
C MET A 4 -15.43 17.26 -3.25
N THR A 5 -15.18 16.49 -2.19
CA THR A 5 -15.06 17.03 -0.84
C THR A 5 -13.69 17.68 -0.66
N ARG A 6 -13.65 18.92 -0.18
CA ARG A 6 -12.42 19.66 0.08
C ARG A 6 -12.30 19.98 1.57
N TYR A 7 -11.18 19.61 2.17
CA TYR A 7 -10.83 19.96 3.53
C TYR A 7 -9.88 21.16 3.51
N ILE A 8 -10.26 22.26 4.18
CA ILE A 8 -9.48 23.51 4.26
C ILE A 8 -9.27 23.82 5.75
N ASP A 9 -8.02 24.09 6.13
CA ASP A 9 -7.58 24.39 7.50
C ASP A 9 -8.10 23.37 8.52
N LYS A 10 -8.16 22.09 8.12
CA LYS A 10 -8.54 20.98 8.98
C LYS A 10 -7.30 20.30 9.50
N ASP A 11 -7.25 20.14 10.82
CA ASP A 11 -6.32 19.23 11.45
C ASP A 11 -6.85 17.80 11.27
N LEU A 12 -6.04 16.97 10.61
CA LEU A 12 -6.30 15.54 10.39
C LEU A 12 -5.25 14.69 11.11
N TYR A 13 -4.64 15.22 12.18
CA TYR A 13 -3.70 14.49 13.00
C TYR A 13 -4.33 13.17 13.51
N GLY A 14 -3.62 12.05 13.30
CA GLY A 14 -4.08 10.72 13.68
C GLY A 14 -5.21 10.14 12.80
N ALA A 15 -5.52 10.74 11.65
CA ALA A 15 -6.48 10.16 10.72
C ALA A 15 -5.95 8.87 10.07
N GLU A 16 -6.73 7.79 10.15
CA GLU A 16 -6.47 6.52 9.46
C GLU A 16 -7.45 6.35 8.31
N PHE A 17 -6.94 6.10 7.11
CA PHE A 17 -7.73 5.81 5.91
C PHE A 17 -7.58 4.33 5.55
N ARG A 18 -8.50 3.51 6.04
CA ARG A 18 -8.51 2.07 5.75
C ARG A 18 -9.53 1.76 4.68
N GLU A 19 -9.11 1.01 3.65
CA GLU A 19 -9.96 0.58 2.54
C GLU A 19 -10.69 1.75 1.83
N CYS A 20 -10.08 2.93 1.84
CA CYS A 20 -10.59 4.13 1.19
C CYS A 20 -10.04 4.26 -0.22
N ASP A 21 -10.90 4.63 -1.17
CA ASP A 21 -10.46 5.03 -2.51
C ASP A 21 -9.97 6.49 -2.47
N LEU A 22 -8.66 6.66 -2.64
CA LEU A 22 -8.00 7.97 -2.72
C LEU A 22 -7.60 8.34 -4.16
N THR A 23 -8.21 7.70 -5.16
CA THR A 23 -7.95 8.01 -6.57
C THR A 23 -8.21 9.49 -6.86
N GLY A 24 -7.18 10.19 -7.35
CA GLY A 24 -7.25 11.62 -7.64
C GLY A 24 -7.22 12.52 -6.40
N ALA A 25 -6.97 11.98 -5.20
CA ALA A 25 -6.75 12.79 -4.00
C ALA A 25 -5.52 13.69 -4.20
N ARG A 26 -5.63 14.95 -3.74
CA ARG A 26 -4.57 15.94 -3.85
C ARG A 26 -4.23 16.47 -2.47
N LEU A 27 -3.05 16.13 -1.99
CA LEU A 27 -2.50 16.55 -0.70
C LEU A 27 -1.62 17.79 -0.91
N ILE A 28 -2.24 18.97 -0.93
CA ILE A 28 -1.55 20.24 -1.24
C ILE A 28 -1.36 21.04 0.04
N GLY A 29 -0.11 21.40 0.37
CA GLY A 29 0.20 22.19 1.56
C GLY A 29 -0.08 21.44 2.87
N VAL A 30 -0.15 20.10 2.83
CA VAL A 30 -0.35 19.27 4.02
C VAL A 30 0.95 19.10 4.80
N VAL A 31 0.84 18.91 6.11
CA VAL A 31 1.94 18.44 6.94
C VAL A 31 1.82 16.91 7.04
N MET A 32 2.79 16.20 6.46
CA MET A 32 2.88 14.73 6.53
C MET A 32 4.16 14.34 7.25
N GLN A 33 4.08 14.20 8.57
CA GLN A 33 5.16 13.67 9.41
C GLN A 33 4.75 12.28 9.91
N ASP A 34 5.68 11.33 9.83
CA ASP A 34 5.45 9.93 10.22
C ASP A 34 4.24 9.26 9.52
N ALA A 35 3.90 9.75 8.32
CA ALA A 35 2.81 9.21 7.53
C ALA A 35 3.21 7.87 6.90
N VAL A 36 2.39 6.84 7.10
CA VAL A 36 2.55 5.54 6.46
C VAL A 36 1.49 5.40 5.38
N THR A 37 1.90 4.96 4.19
CA THR A 37 0.97 4.63 3.11
C THR A 37 1.29 3.23 2.63
N ASP A 38 0.26 2.40 2.58
CA ASP A 38 0.31 1.01 2.12
C ASP A 38 -0.92 0.72 1.26
N GLY A 39 -0.78 -0.18 0.29
CA GLY A 39 -1.85 -0.57 -0.62
C GLY A 39 -1.47 -0.47 -2.11
N LEU A 40 -2.48 -0.38 -2.97
CA LEU A 40 -2.27 -0.21 -4.41
C LEU A 40 -1.99 1.26 -4.74
N ILE A 41 -0.72 1.59 -4.88
CA ILE A 41 -0.27 2.96 -5.16
C ILE A 41 0.36 2.99 -6.55
N THR A 42 -0.11 3.88 -7.41
CA THR A 42 0.45 4.08 -8.75
C THR A 42 0.56 5.58 -9.05
N ASN A 43 1.59 5.98 -9.80
CA ASN A 43 1.86 7.37 -10.18
C ASN A 43 1.94 8.33 -8.97
N LEU A 44 2.64 7.90 -7.91
CA LEU A 44 2.78 8.68 -6.69
C LEU A 44 3.83 9.76 -6.86
N VAL A 45 3.40 11.02 -6.68
CA VAL A 45 4.30 12.17 -6.70
C VAL A 45 4.45 12.72 -5.29
N VAL A 46 5.67 12.66 -4.74
CA VAL A 46 6.02 13.22 -3.43
C VAL A 46 6.88 14.45 -3.64
N ASN A 47 6.42 15.60 -3.15
CA ASN A 47 7.14 16.88 -3.28
C ASN A 47 7.55 17.22 -4.73
N GLY A 48 6.74 16.81 -5.72
CA GLY A 48 7.01 17.02 -7.14
C GLY A 48 7.89 15.97 -7.82
N VAL A 49 8.32 14.93 -7.09
CA VAL A 49 9.11 13.81 -7.62
C VAL A 49 8.23 12.59 -7.76
N GLU A 50 8.18 11.99 -8.95
CA GLU A 50 7.56 10.68 -9.17
C GLU A 50 8.45 9.61 -8.51
N VAL A 51 7.87 8.84 -7.58
CA VAL A 51 8.62 7.86 -6.78
C VAL A 51 8.19 6.41 -7.01
N THR A 52 7.15 6.15 -7.83
CA THR A 52 6.62 4.80 -8.01
C THR A 52 7.68 3.86 -8.58
N GLU A 53 8.47 4.27 -9.57
CA GLU A 53 9.52 3.39 -10.13
C GLU A 53 10.60 3.03 -9.10
N TYR A 54 11.03 4.01 -8.29
CA TYR A 54 12.01 3.77 -7.24
C TYR A 54 11.50 2.78 -6.19
N VAL A 55 10.24 2.96 -5.76
CA VAL A 55 9.60 2.07 -4.79
C VAL A 55 9.46 0.66 -5.37
N GLU A 56 9.00 0.52 -6.61
CA GLU A 56 8.89 -0.78 -7.27
C GLU A 56 10.25 -1.47 -7.40
N ALA A 57 11.32 -0.76 -7.76
CA ALA A 57 12.66 -1.33 -7.83
C ALA A 57 13.17 -1.80 -6.47
N VAL A 58 12.90 -1.05 -5.39
CA VAL A 58 13.24 -1.45 -4.02
C VAL A 58 12.43 -2.70 -3.62
N LEU A 59 11.14 -2.74 -3.92
CA LEU A 59 10.28 -3.89 -3.63
C LEU A 59 10.72 -5.14 -4.41
N ASP A 60 11.10 -5.00 -5.67
CA ASP A 60 11.54 -6.12 -6.50
C ASP A 60 12.90 -6.66 -6.03
N ARG A 61 13.78 -5.79 -5.50
CA ARG A 61 15.04 -6.19 -4.86
C ARG A 61 14.81 -6.95 -3.56
N ASP A 62 13.94 -6.42 -2.68
CA ASP A 62 13.72 -6.98 -1.34
C ASP A 62 12.77 -8.20 -1.38
N HIS A 63 11.93 -8.28 -2.42
CA HIS A 63 11.00 -9.39 -2.66
C HIS A 63 11.08 -9.90 -4.11
N PRO A 64 12.14 -10.66 -4.46
CA PRO A 64 12.36 -11.15 -5.84
C PRO A 64 11.21 -11.98 -6.41
N VAL A 65 10.41 -12.61 -5.54
CA VAL A 65 9.19 -13.34 -5.93
C VAL A 65 8.21 -12.45 -6.71
N ARG A 66 8.19 -11.13 -6.49
CA ARG A 66 7.38 -10.16 -7.24
C ARG A 66 7.67 -10.18 -8.74
N VAL A 67 8.94 -10.37 -9.11
CA VAL A 67 9.37 -10.47 -10.51
C VAL A 67 8.82 -11.74 -11.15
N LEU A 68 8.88 -12.87 -10.43
CA LEU A 68 8.36 -14.16 -10.92
C LEU A 68 6.84 -14.14 -11.12
N ILE A 69 6.10 -13.47 -10.24
CA ILE A 69 4.63 -13.33 -10.34
C ILE A 69 4.22 -12.54 -11.60
N ARG A 70 5.06 -11.61 -12.06
CA ARG A 70 4.83 -10.79 -13.26
C ARG A 70 5.32 -11.47 -14.54
N SER A 71 5.98 -12.63 -14.46
CA SER A 71 6.52 -13.33 -15.62
C SER A 71 5.41 -13.96 -16.47
N GLU A 72 5.63 -14.03 -17.79
CA GLU A 72 4.76 -14.74 -18.72
C GLU A 72 5.14 -16.23 -18.85
N ASP A 73 6.29 -16.65 -18.28
CA ASP A 73 6.73 -18.05 -18.29
C ASP A 73 5.96 -18.88 -17.23
N PRO A 74 5.22 -19.93 -17.64
CA PRO A 74 4.58 -20.84 -16.69
C PRO A 74 5.53 -21.49 -15.67
N ALA A 75 6.82 -21.65 -15.98
CA ALA A 75 7.81 -22.17 -15.05
C ALA A 75 8.08 -21.19 -13.89
N ASP A 76 8.26 -19.91 -14.21
CA ASP A 76 8.46 -18.84 -13.23
C ASP A 76 7.25 -18.69 -12.32
N LEU A 77 6.03 -18.74 -12.89
CA LEU A 77 4.79 -18.68 -12.11
C LEU A 77 4.65 -19.84 -11.11
N ARG A 78 5.09 -21.05 -11.50
CA ARG A 78 5.11 -22.22 -10.59
C ARG A 78 6.15 -22.08 -9.49
N GLU A 79 7.31 -21.50 -9.79
CA GLU A 79 8.32 -21.16 -8.78
C GLU A 79 7.79 -20.11 -7.80
N ALA A 80 7.17 -19.04 -8.31
CA ALA A 80 6.55 -18.00 -7.50
C ALA A 80 5.53 -18.58 -6.51
N SER A 81 4.64 -19.45 -6.99
CA SER A 81 3.62 -20.11 -6.14
C SER A 81 4.26 -20.93 -5.02
N ARG A 82 5.33 -21.69 -5.32
CA ARG A 82 6.05 -22.47 -4.30
C ARG A 82 6.67 -21.57 -3.23
N GLN A 83 7.33 -20.48 -3.62
CA GLN A 83 7.94 -19.55 -2.68
C GLN A 83 6.91 -18.85 -1.80
N LEU A 84 5.79 -18.38 -2.39
CA LEU A 84 4.69 -17.76 -1.64
C LEU A 84 4.07 -18.72 -0.62
N HIS A 85 3.81 -19.97 -1.01
CA HIS A 85 3.25 -20.97 -0.11
C HIS A 85 4.21 -21.34 1.03
N ALA A 86 5.52 -21.38 0.76
CA ALA A 86 6.54 -21.64 1.78
C ALA A 86 6.71 -20.45 2.76
N ALA A 87 6.53 -19.22 2.29
CA ALA A 87 6.64 -18.01 3.09
C ALA A 87 5.39 -17.73 3.95
N TRP A 88 4.28 -18.44 3.72
CA TRP A 88 3.07 -18.27 4.50
C TRP A 88 3.26 -18.87 5.91
N PRO A 89 3.24 -18.06 6.99
CA PRO A 89 3.33 -18.62 8.33
C PRO A 89 2.12 -19.54 8.60
N PRO A 90 2.28 -20.64 9.35
CA PRO A 90 1.14 -21.47 9.73
C PRO A 90 0.07 -20.58 10.36
N ARG A 91 -1.17 -20.72 9.86
CA ARG A 91 -2.34 -19.88 10.16
C ARG A 91 -2.32 -19.37 11.60
N SER A 92 -1.95 -18.11 11.79
CA SER A 92 -2.16 -17.42 13.07
C SER A 92 -3.66 -17.33 13.28
N SER A 93 -4.16 -18.16 14.19
CA SER A 93 -5.50 -18.08 14.73
C SER A 93 -5.73 -16.65 15.25
N GLU A 94 -6.49 -15.87 14.47
CA GLU A 94 -7.68 -15.18 14.94
C GLU A 94 -7.61 -14.73 16.41
N ARG A 95 -6.81 -13.69 16.68
CA ARG A 95 -6.97 -12.94 17.92
C ARG A 95 -8.01 -11.86 17.65
N GLN A 96 -9.22 -12.11 18.16
CA GLN A 96 -10.26 -11.12 18.35
C GLN A 96 -9.65 -9.84 18.93
N VAL A 97 -9.59 -8.77 18.15
CA VAL A 97 -9.63 -7.42 18.73
C VAL A 97 -11.11 -7.11 18.90
N SER A 98 -11.68 -7.66 19.97
CA SER A 98 -12.95 -7.19 20.48
C SER A 98 -12.73 -5.74 20.91
N SER A 99 -13.41 -4.84 20.21
CA SER A 99 -13.82 -3.53 20.70
C SER A 99 -14.28 -3.62 22.17
N ALA A 100 -13.69 -2.82 23.04
CA ALA A 100 -14.38 -1.74 23.74
C ALA A 100 -13.47 -1.12 24.82
N ALA A 101 -13.21 0.18 24.67
CA ALA A 101 -12.97 1.04 25.81
C ALA A 101 -14.35 1.40 26.41
N ALA A 102 -14.56 1.06 27.69
CA ALA A 102 -15.37 1.75 28.70
C ALA A 102 -15.55 0.84 29.92
#